data_AF-A0A4W3HYX7-F1
#
_entry.id   AF-A0A4W3HYX7-F1
#
_cell.length_a   1.000
_cell.length_b   1.000
_cell.length_c   1.000
_cell.angle_alpha   90.00
_cell.angle_beta   90.00
_cell.angle_gamma   90.00
#
_symmetry.space_group_name_H-M   'P 1'
#
loop_
_entity.id
_entity.type
_entity.pdbx_description
1 polymer ?
#
loop_
_entity_poly.entity_id
_entity_poly.type
_entity_poly.pdbx_seq_one_letter_code
_entity_poly.pdbx_strand_id
1 'polypeptide(L)'
;MFFSFLLTASQCQAYYLLEATAIPVLKNLKSCVAPMVVARTFTELSFDHSRFFMKQQEKVVSDSVEQGRSDQKEVQLYKHAALLHLLVTVRDLLMMCDLDTAIEYLFRAKEMYVSTLGSCLEDIWKKLRIVQYISQRKQERNPKVTELQKQISTWIQMDHTNEHKVLIIIRMDSDCV
;
A
#
# COMPACT_ATOMS: atom_id res chain seq x y z
N MET A 1 -5.21 15.57 -4.12
CA MET A 1 -4.12 16.57 -3.87
C MET A 1 -3.57 16.51 -2.44
N PHE A 2 -4.07 15.68 -1.53
CA PHE A 2 -3.64 15.65 -0.11
C PHE A 2 -2.28 15.01 0.18
N PHE A 3 -1.65 14.32 -0.78
CA PHE A 3 -0.44 13.52 -0.53
C PHE A 3 0.90 14.21 -0.83
N SER A 4 0.91 15.37 -1.49
CA SER A 4 2.13 15.93 -2.08
C SER A 4 3.20 16.39 -1.08
N PHE A 5 2.84 16.58 0.18
CA PHE A 5 3.78 17.08 1.20
C PHE A 5 4.42 15.99 2.07
N LEU A 6 3.97 14.73 1.98
CA LEU A 6 4.47 13.63 2.83
C LEU A 6 5.16 12.51 2.07
N LEU A 7 5.01 12.45 0.75
CA LEU A 7 5.53 11.39 -0.10
C LEU A 7 6.69 11.90 -0.97
N THR A 8 7.70 11.06 -1.18
CA THR A 8 8.71 11.27 -2.21
C THR A 8 8.07 11.22 -3.61
N ALA A 9 8.78 11.66 -4.65
CA ALA A 9 8.30 11.53 -6.03
C ALA A 9 8.16 10.06 -6.43
N SER A 10 9.05 9.18 -5.96
CA SER A 10 8.92 7.73 -6.17
C SER A 10 7.72 7.13 -5.45
N GLN A 11 7.41 7.55 -4.22
CA GLN A 11 6.20 7.14 -3.52
C GLN A 11 4.94 7.65 -4.22
N CYS A 12 4.93 8.89 -4.71
CA CYS A 12 3.83 9.40 -5.52
C CYS A 12 3.63 8.55 -6.79
N GLN A 13 4.71 8.24 -7.51
CA GLN A 13 4.64 7.43 -8.73
C GLN A 13 4.14 6.00 -8.43
N ALA A 14 4.65 5.37 -7.36
CA ALA A 14 4.20 4.07 -6.89
C ALA A 14 2.71 4.09 -6.53
N TYR A 15 2.25 5.13 -5.83
CA TYR A 15 0.84 5.30 -5.49
C TYR A 15 -0.04 5.33 -6.74
N TYR A 16 0.30 6.14 -7.75
CA TYR A 16 -0.48 6.21 -8.99
C TYR A 16 -0.49 4.89 -9.77
N LEU A 17 0.58 4.10 -9.67
CA LEU A 17 0.63 2.76 -10.25
C LEU A 17 -0.35 1.80 -9.58
N LEU A 18 -0.42 1.83 -8.24
CA LEU A 18 -1.40 1.06 -7.47
C LEU A 18 -2.82 1.51 -7.79
N GLU A 19 -3.07 2.81 -7.82
CA GLU A 19 -4.38 3.39 -8.12
C GLU A 19 -4.87 2.99 -9.51
N ALA A 20 -4.02 3.11 -10.54
CA ALA A 20 -4.35 2.69 -11.90
C ALA A 20 -4.73 1.21 -11.98
N THR A 21 -4.15 0.37 -11.13
CA THR A 21 -4.47 -1.06 -11.03
C THR A 21 -5.77 -1.30 -10.25
N ALA A 22 -6.03 -0.49 -9.21
CA ALA A 22 -7.22 -0.63 -8.36
C ALA A 22 -8.51 -0.15 -9.03
N ILE A 23 -8.45 0.86 -9.91
CA ILE A 23 -9.63 1.43 -10.60
C ILE A 23 -10.49 0.37 -11.31
N PRO A 24 -9.95 -0.50 -12.20
CA PRO A 24 -10.76 -1.51 -12.87
C PRO A 24 -11.32 -2.54 -11.88
N VAL A 25 -10.57 -2.90 -10.84
CA VAL A 25 -11.02 -3.83 -9.79
C VAL A 25 -12.22 -3.25 -9.03
N LEU A 26 -12.14 -1.98 -8.63
CA LEU A 26 -13.23 -1.26 -7.97
C LEU A 26 -14.48 -1.17 -8.85
N LYS A 27 -14.30 -0.97 -10.17
CA LYS A 27 -15.42 -0.95 -11.12
C LYS A 27 -16.13 -2.30 -11.17
N ASN A 28 -15.38 -3.40 -11.23
CA ASN A 28 -15.93 -4.76 -11.25
C ASN A 28 -16.65 -5.12 -9.94
N LEU A 29 -16.11 -4.68 -8.79
CA LEU A 29 -16.75 -4.93 -7.50
C LEU A 29 -18.05 -4.13 -7.31
N LYS A 30 -18.10 -2.88 -7.78
CA LYS A 30 -19.32 -2.05 -7.74
C LYS A 30 -20.48 -2.64 -8.55
N SER A 31 -20.20 -3.38 -9.62
CA SER A 31 -21.25 -4.04 -10.41
C SER A 31 -21.80 -5.32 -9.79
N CYS A 32 -21.11 -5.90 -8.79
CA CYS A 32 -21.42 -7.23 -8.29
C CYS A 32 -21.92 -7.27 -6.84
N VAL A 33 -21.71 -6.21 -6.05
CA VAL A 33 -22.02 -6.23 -4.61
C VAL A 33 -22.87 -5.01 -4.23
N ALA A 34 -23.93 -5.26 -3.45
CA ALA A 34 -24.69 -4.24 -2.73
C ALA A 34 -23.76 -3.40 -1.80
N PRO A 35 -24.18 -2.22 -1.29
CA PRO A 35 -23.34 -1.03 -1.06
C PRO A 35 -22.38 -1.08 0.15
N MET A 36 -21.53 -2.10 0.27
CA MET A 36 -20.55 -2.20 1.36
C MET A 36 -19.21 -1.54 1.05
N VAL A 37 -18.90 -1.28 -0.23
CA VAL A 37 -17.77 -0.40 -0.60
C VAL A 37 -18.25 1.04 -0.56
N VAL A 38 -18.43 1.59 0.64
CA VAL A 38 -18.76 3.02 0.86
C VAL A 38 -17.68 3.94 0.23
N ALA A 39 -16.45 3.43 0.08
CA ALA A 39 -15.36 4.13 -0.56
C ALA A 39 -15.60 4.29 -2.08
N ARG A 40 -15.65 5.55 -2.54
CA ARG A 40 -15.82 5.86 -3.96
C ARG A 40 -14.52 5.70 -4.74
N THR A 41 -13.39 5.91 -4.06
CA THR A 41 -12.05 5.99 -4.64
C THR A 41 -11.07 5.07 -3.94
N PHE A 42 -9.92 4.81 -4.59
CA PHE A 42 -8.83 4.02 -4.00
C PHE A 42 -8.28 4.67 -2.73
N THR A 43 -8.28 6.00 -2.64
CA THR A 43 -7.86 6.77 -1.47
C THR A 43 -8.72 6.53 -0.23
N GLU A 44 -10.03 6.40 -0.41
CA GLU A 44 -11.01 6.33 0.68
C GLU A 44 -11.14 4.94 1.31
N LEU A 45 -10.57 3.92 0.68
CA LEU A 45 -10.63 2.55 1.21
C LEU A 45 -9.83 2.44 2.50
N SER A 46 -10.43 1.90 3.55
CA SER A 46 -9.67 1.52 4.74
C SER A 46 -9.13 0.10 4.61
N PHE A 47 -7.98 -0.14 5.25
CA PHE A 47 -7.43 -1.48 5.43
C PHE A 47 -8.47 -2.44 6.00
N ASP A 48 -9.13 -2.09 7.10
CA ASP A 48 -10.10 -2.96 7.79
C ASP A 48 -11.31 -3.31 6.92
N HIS A 49 -11.87 -2.34 6.19
CA HIS A 49 -13.01 -2.60 5.30
C HIS A 49 -12.63 -3.53 4.16
N SER A 50 -11.48 -3.30 3.52
CA SER A 50 -10.99 -4.16 2.44
C SER A 50 -10.68 -5.59 2.93
N ARG A 51 -10.11 -5.72 4.13
CA ARG A 51 -9.80 -7.00 4.76
C ARG A 51 -11.06 -7.77 5.11
N PHE A 52 -12.02 -7.10 5.76
CA PHE A 52 -13.30 -7.69 6.10
C PHE A 52 -14.01 -8.21 4.85
N PHE A 53 -14.11 -7.37 3.81
CA PHE A 53 -14.75 -7.76 2.56
C PHE A 53 -14.07 -8.96 1.89
N MET A 54 -12.74 -8.97 1.80
CA MET A 54 -11.97 -10.12 1.30
C MET A 54 -12.28 -11.40 2.10
N LYS A 55 -12.28 -11.33 3.44
CA LYS A 55 -12.57 -12.48 4.31
C LYS A 55 -14.01 -12.97 4.16
N GLN A 56 -14.97 -12.08 3.93
CA GLN A 56 -16.35 -12.49 3.60
C GLN A 56 -16.40 -13.28 2.29
N GLN A 57 -15.73 -12.81 1.23
CA GLN A 57 -15.72 -13.52 -0.05
C GLN A 57 -14.96 -14.85 0.02
N GLU A 58 -13.87 -14.92 0.79
CA GLU A 58 -13.15 -16.16 1.06
C GLU A 58 -14.06 -17.21 1.69
N LYS A 59 -14.86 -16.81 2.69
CA LYS A 59 -15.82 -17.69 3.34
C LYS A 59 -16.89 -18.20 2.37
N VAL A 60 -17.48 -17.32 1.55
CA VAL A 60 -18.48 -17.72 0.54
C VAL A 60 -17.92 -18.78 -0.39
N VAL A 61 -16.69 -18.59 -0.90
CA VAL A 61 -16.04 -19.58 -1.77
C VAL A 61 -15.79 -20.90 -1.04
N SER A 62 -15.31 -20.87 0.20
CA SER A 62 -15.09 -22.08 1.00
C SER A 62 -16.40 -22.84 1.26
N ASP A 63 -17.46 -22.16 1.70
CA ASP A 63 -18.77 -22.75 1.96
C ASP A 63 -19.36 -23.39 0.68
N SER A 64 -19.18 -22.76 -0.48
CA SER A 64 -19.58 -23.31 -1.77
C SER A 64 -18.83 -24.60 -2.12
N VAL A 65 -17.51 -24.62 -1.94
CA VAL A 65 -16.67 -25.80 -2.17
C VAL A 65 -17.09 -26.96 -1.25
N GLU A 66 -17.35 -26.69 0.03
CA GLU A 66 -17.84 -27.69 1.00
C GLU A 66 -19.20 -28.28 0.58
N GLN A 67 -20.06 -27.49 -0.07
CA GLN A 67 -21.34 -27.94 -0.61
C GLN A 67 -21.22 -28.64 -1.98
N GLY A 68 -20.01 -28.85 -2.50
CA GLY A 68 -19.77 -29.43 -3.81
C GLY A 68 -20.18 -28.51 -4.97
N ARG A 69 -20.35 -27.21 -4.70
CA ARG A 69 -20.66 -26.18 -5.68
C ARG A 69 -19.39 -25.40 -6.02
N SER A 70 -19.26 -24.98 -7.28
CA SER A 70 -18.17 -24.10 -7.70
C SER A 70 -18.76 -23.01 -8.58
N ASP A 71 -19.21 -21.91 -7.96
CA ASP A 71 -19.63 -20.73 -8.73
C ASP A 71 -18.39 -19.94 -9.14
N GLN A 72 -18.12 -19.92 -10.44
CA GLN A 72 -17.02 -19.16 -11.02
C GLN A 72 -17.12 -17.66 -10.68
N LYS A 73 -18.33 -17.10 -10.51
CA LYS A 73 -18.54 -15.70 -10.14
C LYS A 73 -18.06 -15.42 -8.72
N GLU A 74 -18.33 -16.30 -7.77
CA GLU A 74 -17.87 -16.17 -6.38
C GLU A 74 -16.34 -16.23 -6.31
N VAL A 75 -15.74 -17.17 -7.04
CA VAL A 75 -14.28 -17.27 -7.16
C VAL A 75 -13.69 -15.99 -7.76
N GLN A 76 -14.30 -15.45 -8.83
CA GLN A 76 -13.84 -14.19 -9.42
C GLN A 76 -14.01 -13.00 -8.46
N LEU A 77 -15.10 -12.94 -7.69
CA LEU A 77 -15.30 -11.89 -6.69
C LEU A 77 -14.25 -11.94 -5.59
N TYR A 78 -13.94 -13.14 -5.09
CA TYR A 78 -12.85 -13.34 -4.14
C TYR A 78 -11.51 -12.86 -4.71
N LYS A 79 -11.18 -13.19 -5.96
CA LYS A 79 -9.94 -12.71 -6.62
C LYS A 79 -9.86 -11.19 -6.66
N HIS A 80 -10.95 -10.51 -7.04
CA HIS A 80 -11.01 -9.05 -7.05
C HIS A 80 -10.89 -8.45 -5.64
N ALA A 81 -11.56 -9.05 -4.65
CA ALA A 81 -11.49 -8.61 -3.25
C ALA A 81 -10.08 -8.77 -2.66
N ALA A 82 -9.42 -9.91 -2.93
CA ALA A 82 -8.06 -10.19 -2.49
C ALA A 82 -7.05 -9.22 -3.13
N LEU A 83 -7.14 -9.01 -4.45
CA LEU A 83 -6.29 -8.05 -5.15
C LEU A 83 -6.48 -6.64 -4.59
N LEU A 84 -7.73 -6.20 -4.37
CA LEU A 84 -8.02 -4.89 -3.81
C LEU A 84 -7.42 -4.72 -2.40
N HIS A 85 -7.58 -5.71 -1.53
CA HIS A 85 -7.03 -5.68 -0.18
C HIS A 85 -5.49 -5.59 -0.19
N LEU A 86 -4.82 -6.35 -1.06
CA LEU A 86 -3.37 -6.30 -1.20
C LEU A 86 -2.92 -4.92 -1.71
N LEU A 87 -3.60 -4.35 -2.71
CA LEU A 87 -3.29 -3.00 -3.19
C LEU A 87 -3.46 -1.93 -2.09
N VAL A 88 -4.53 -2.02 -1.29
CA VAL A 88 -4.76 -1.14 -0.14
C VAL A 88 -3.66 -1.28 0.91
N THR A 89 -3.22 -2.52 1.18
CA THR A 89 -2.14 -2.78 2.14
C THR A 89 -0.81 -2.19 1.66
N VAL A 90 -0.46 -2.40 0.39
CA VAL A 90 0.78 -1.84 -0.21
C VAL A 90 0.72 -0.31 -0.21
N ARG A 91 -0.44 0.29 -0.51
CA ARG A 91 -0.66 1.74 -0.40
C ARG A 91 -0.40 2.22 1.02
N ASP A 92 -0.96 1.57 2.03
CA ASP A 92 -0.83 2.01 3.42
C ASP A 92 0.61 1.88 3.93
N LEU A 93 1.32 0.81 3.56
CA LEU A 93 2.74 0.67 3.82
C LEU A 93 3.56 1.76 3.12
N LEU A 94 3.26 2.05 1.85
CA LEU A 94 3.92 3.10 1.09
C LEU A 94 3.76 4.48 1.75
N MET A 95 2.60 4.74 2.36
CA MET A 95 2.26 6.00 3.00
C MET A 95 2.83 6.16 4.41
N MET A 96 2.70 5.11 5.22
CA MET A 96 3.10 5.12 6.62
C MET A 96 4.60 4.86 6.79
N CYS A 97 5.16 4.00 5.95
CA CYS A 97 6.57 3.61 5.95
C CYS A 97 7.28 4.24 4.74
N ASP A 98 7.71 3.41 3.78
CA ASP A 98 8.46 3.77 2.60
C ASP A 98 8.20 2.80 1.42
N LEU A 99 8.81 3.11 0.28
CA LEU A 99 8.70 2.31 -0.94
C LEU A 99 9.33 0.92 -0.80
N ASP A 100 10.41 0.79 -0.01
CA ASP A 100 11.15 -0.46 0.15
C ASP A 100 10.31 -1.48 0.92
N THR A 101 9.72 -1.06 2.03
CA THR A 101 8.78 -1.85 2.85
C THR A 101 7.59 -2.33 2.03
N ALA A 102 7.00 -1.43 1.23
CA ALA A 102 5.86 -1.75 0.38
C ALA A 102 6.21 -2.81 -0.70
N ILE A 103 7.40 -2.70 -1.29
CA ILE A 103 7.91 -3.65 -2.29
C ILE A 103 8.21 -5.01 -1.67
N GLU A 104 8.83 -5.03 -0.49
CA GLU A 104 9.14 -6.27 0.21
C GLU A 104 7.87 -7.03 0.60
N TYR A 105 6.87 -6.32 1.14
CA TYR A 105 5.56 -6.92 1.41
C TYR A 105 4.95 -7.52 0.14
N LEU A 106 4.95 -6.77 -0.97
CA LEU A 106 4.38 -7.25 -2.23
C LEU A 106 5.16 -8.45 -2.80
N PHE A 107 6.48 -8.52 -2.60
CA PHE A 107 7.30 -9.67 -2.97
C PHE A 107 6.87 -10.95 -2.23
N ARG A 108 6.60 -10.86 -0.93
CA ARG A 108 6.08 -12.01 -0.17
C ARG A 108 4.65 -12.35 -0.57
N ALA A 109 3.81 -11.32 -0.76
CA ALA A 109 2.41 -11.50 -1.13
C ALA A 109 2.23 -12.16 -2.50
N LYS A 110 3.03 -11.77 -3.51
CA LYS A 110 2.93 -12.37 -4.86
C LYS A 110 3.26 -13.87 -4.86
N GLU A 111 4.15 -14.32 -3.98
CA GLU A 111 4.47 -15.75 -3.83
C GLU A 111 3.32 -16.52 -3.18
N MET A 112 2.72 -15.97 -2.12
CA MET A 112 1.60 -16.59 -1.43
C MET A 112 0.32 -16.66 -2.28
N TYR A 113 0.10 -15.68 -3.16
CA TYR A 113 -1.14 -15.56 -3.93
C TYR A 113 -1.01 -15.99 -5.40
N VAL A 114 0.11 -16.62 -5.80
CA VAL A 114 0.35 -17.00 -7.21
C VAL A 114 -0.74 -17.93 -7.77
N SER A 115 -1.26 -18.86 -6.97
CA SER A 115 -2.33 -19.78 -7.37
C SER A 115 -3.69 -19.08 -7.53
N THR A 116 -3.94 -18.04 -6.73
CA THR A 116 -5.22 -17.31 -6.71
C THR A 116 -5.25 -16.19 -7.76
N LEU A 117 -4.19 -15.37 -7.81
CA LEU A 117 -4.12 -14.12 -8.58
C LEU A 117 -3.20 -14.20 -9.81
N GLY A 118 -2.55 -15.34 -10.06
CA GLY A 118 -1.66 -15.53 -11.20
C GLY A 118 -0.50 -14.53 -11.20
N SER A 119 -0.18 -13.98 -12.37
CA SER A 119 0.92 -13.02 -12.55
C SER A 119 0.56 -11.57 -12.18
N CYS A 120 -0.67 -11.27 -11.76
CA CYS A 120 -1.11 -9.89 -11.55
C CYS A 120 -0.21 -9.14 -10.55
N LEU A 121 0.13 -9.77 -9.41
CA LEU A 121 1.00 -9.18 -8.40
C LEU A 121 2.46 -9.11 -8.85
N GLU A 122 2.92 -10.06 -9.68
CA GLU A 122 4.25 -10.04 -10.26
C GLU A 122 4.46 -8.82 -11.16
N ASP A 123 3.45 -8.47 -11.97
CA ASP A 123 3.53 -7.31 -12.86
C ASP A 123 3.55 -5.98 -12.09
N ILE A 124 2.77 -5.87 -11.01
CA ILE A 124 2.79 -4.69 -10.13
C ILE A 124 4.15 -4.58 -9.44
N TRP A 125 4.65 -5.70 -8.90
CA TRP A 125 5.94 -5.74 -8.22
C TRP A 125 7.09 -5.31 -9.13
N LYS A 126 7.16 -5.84 -10.36
CA LYS A 126 8.17 -5.43 -11.35
C LYS A 126 8.13 -3.93 -11.63
N LYS A 127 6.94 -3.36 -11.79
CA LYS A 127 6.80 -1.92 -12.03
C LYS A 127 7.24 -1.09 -10.82
N LEU A 128 6.92 -1.50 -9.61
CA LEU A 128 7.38 -0.82 -8.39
C LEU A 128 8.90 -0.96 -8.21
N ARG A 129 9.50 -2.10 -8.54
CA ARG A 129 10.96 -2.28 -8.55
C ARG A 129 11.67 -1.34 -9.51
N ILE A 130 11.08 -1.07 -10.67
CA ILE A 130 11.61 -0.06 -11.61
C ILE A 130 11.60 1.34 -10.97
N VAL A 131 10.49 1.71 -10.32
CA VAL A 131 10.36 3.00 -9.61
C VAL A 131 11.43 3.13 -8.52
N GLN A 132 11.62 2.09 -7.70
CA GLN A 132 12.65 2.03 -6.66
C GLN A 132 14.05 2.18 -7.23
N TYR A 133 14.38 1.44 -8.29
CA TYR A 133 15.69 1.52 -8.94
C TYR A 133 16.00 2.94 -9.44
N ILE A 134 15.02 3.60 -10.07
CA ILE A 134 15.16 4.98 -10.56
C ILE A 134 15.35 5.96 -9.39
N SER A 135 14.58 5.80 -8.31
CA SER A 135 14.69 6.63 -7.09
C SER A 135 16.08 6.56 -6.46
N GLN A 136 16.61 5.35 -6.29
CA GLN A 136 17.95 5.12 -5.72
C GLN A 136 19.04 5.76 -6.57
N ARG A 137 18.93 5.68 -7.91
CA ARG A 137 19.87 6.37 -8.81
C ARG A 137 19.82 7.89 -8.73
N LYS A 138 18.65 8.46 -8.38
CA LYS A 138 18.47 9.90 -8.21
C LYS A 138 18.84 10.40 -6.81
N GLN A 139 19.24 9.51 -5.89
CA GLN A 139 19.51 9.84 -4.48
C GLN A 139 18.37 10.67 -3.86
N GLU A 140 17.14 10.21 -4.09
CA GLU A 140 15.96 10.93 -3.64
C GLU A 140 15.94 11.09 -2.12
N ARG A 141 15.87 12.33 -1.65
CA ARG A 141 15.78 12.63 -0.21
C ARG A 141 14.35 12.45 0.28
N ASN A 142 14.21 11.89 1.48
CA ASN A 142 12.90 11.77 2.13
C ASN A 142 12.40 13.17 2.53
N PRO A 143 11.18 13.57 2.12
CA PRO A 143 10.62 14.88 2.45
C PRO A 143 10.39 15.06 3.95
N LYS A 144 10.07 13.98 4.69
CA LYS A 144 9.89 14.01 6.15
C LYS A 144 11.21 14.37 6.86
N VAL A 145 12.33 13.83 6.38
CA VAL A 145 13.67 14.14 6.90
C VAL A 145 14.05 15.58 6.55
N THR A 146 13.77 16.01 5.34
CA THR A 146 14.07 17.39 4.88
C THR A 146 13.27 18.42 5.68
N GLU A 147 11.98 18.15 5.94
CA GLU A 147 11.11 19.02 6.74
C GLU A 147 11.54 19.03 8.22
N LEU A 148 11.92 17.87 8.79
CA LEU A 148 12.47 17.80 10.14
C LEU A 148 13.75 18.65 10.28
N GLN A 149 14.69 18.53 9.32
CA GLN A 149 15.91 19.33 9.29
C GLN A 149 15.62 20.83 9.22
N LYS A 150 14.63 21.23 8.42
CA LYS A 150 14.19 22.63 8.31
C LYS A 150 13.63 23.14 9.64
N GLN A 151 12.79 22.37 10.33
CA GLN A 151 12.21 22.77 11.62
C GLN A 151 13.29 22.92 12.70
N ILE A 152 14.20 21.95 12.80
CA ILE A 152 15.34 22.02 13.74
C ILE A 152 16.20 23.26 13.46
N SER A 153 16.51 23.53 12.19
CA SER A 153 17.33 24.69 11.80
C SER A 153 16.64 26.01 12.16
N THR A 154 15.31 26.08 11.98
CA THR A 154 14.51 27.24 12.35
C THR A 154 14.53 27.46 13.86
N TRP A 155 14.36 26.40 14.65
CA TRP A 155 14.39 26.48 16.11
C TRP A 155 15.74 26.95 16.65
N ILE A 156 16.85 26.40 16.13
CA ILE A 156 18.21 26.82 16.53
C ILE A 156 18.44 28.31 16.26
N GLN A 157 17.86 28.86 15.19
CA GLN A 157 18.02 30.27 14.82
C GLN A 157 17.12 31.22 15.61
N MET A 158 16.02 30.74 16.18
CA MET A 158 15.01 31.59 16.85
C MET A 158 15.23 31.77 18.35
N ASP A 159 15.98 30.89 19.03
CA ASP A 159 16.19 30.99 20.49
C ASP A 159 17.68 30.85 20.84
N HIS A 160 18.32 31.98 21.15
CA HIS A 160 19.72 32.05 21.58
C HIS A 160 19.88 31.95 23.12
N THR A 161 18.79 31.76 23.85
CA THR A 161 18.73 31.98 25.31
C THR A 161 18.36 30.76 26.13
N ASN A 162 17.79 29.71 25.54
CA ASN A 162 17.42 28.47 26.23
C ASN A 162 18.13 27.23 25.68
N GLU A 163 18.58 26.34 26.57
CA GLU A 163 19.04 24.99 26.20
C GLU A 163 17.86 24.12 25.78
N HIS A 164 17.58 24.06 24.47
CA HIS A 164 16.58 23.13 23.94
C HIS A 164 17.15 21.71 23.84
N LYS A 165 16.44 20.73 24.40
CA LYS A 165 16.75 19.30 24.26
C LYS A 165 15.82 18.67 23.23
N VAL A 166 16.38 18.18 22.13
CA VAL A 166 15.63 17.45 21.10
C VAL A 166 15.83 15.96 21.30
N LEU A 167 14.73 15.22 21.50
CA LEU A 167 14.76 13.76 21.54
C LEU A 167 14.45 13.21 20.14
N ILE A 168 15.43 12.55 19.53
CA ILE A 168 15.25 11.83 18.26
C ILE A 168 15.20 10.34 18.57
N ILE A 169 14.06 9.71 18.31
CA ILE A 169 13.89 8.26 18.45
C ILE A 169 14.05 7.66 17.06
N ILE A 170 15.15 6.94 16.85
CA ILE A 170 15.42 6.21 15.61
C ILE A 170 15.27 4.73 15.93
N ARG A 171 14.45 4.03 15.16
CA ARG A 171 14.42 2.57 15.18
C ARG A 171 15.47 2.09 14.18
N MET A 172 16.59 1.58 14.68
CA MET A 172 17.54 0.85 13.84
C MET A 172 17.09 -0.61 13.76
N ASP A 173 16.96 -1.12 12.53
CA ASP A 173 16.97 -2.57 12.32
C ASP A 173 18.43 -3.00 12.48
N SER A 174 18.77 -3.58 13.63
CA SER A 174 20.06 -4.23 13.79
C SER A 174 20.02 -5.53 13.00
N ASP A 175 20.64 -5.55 11.83
CA ASP A 175 20.98 -6.79 11.17
C ASP A 175 21.86 -7.60 12.13
N CYS A 176 21.30 -8.68 12.68
CA CYS A 176 22.09 -9.67 13.39
C CYS A 176 23.00 -10.34 12.36
N VAL A 177 24.29 -10.00 12.41
CA VAL A 177 25.39 -10.66 11.68
C VAL A 177 25.51 -12.11 12.12
#